data_AF-A0A7K4F6K5-F1
#
_entry.id   AF-A0A7K4F6K5-F1
#
_cell.length_a   1.000
_cell.length_b   1.000
_cell.length_c   1.000
_cell.angle_alpha   90.00
_cell.angle_beta   90.00
_cell.angle_gamma   90.00
#
_symmetry.space_group_name_H-M   'P 1'
#
loop_
_entity.id
_entity.type
_entity.pdbx_description
1 polymer ?
#
loop_
_entity_poly.entity_id
_entity_poly.type
_entity_poly.pdbx_seq_one_letter_code
_entity_poly.pdbx_strand_id
1 'polypeptide(L)' 'MKQCKLCGTPLGKEPTTEELSNHWKKHHNWHWEANKEKSPEDALLKKR' A
#
# COMPACT_ATOMS: atom_id res chain seq x y z
N MET A 1 -11.11 -4.64 8.12
CA MET A 1 -9.70 -4.22 8.24
C MET A 1 -9.09 -4.35 6.86
N LYS A 2 -8.48 -3.30 6.33
CA LYS A 2 -7.74 -3.38 5.07
C LYS A 2 -6.40 -4.04 5.33
N GLN A 3 -5.98 -4.89 4.41
CA GLN A 3 -4.72 -5.62 4.49
C GLN A 3 -3.90 -5.31 3.23
N CYS A 4 -2.59 -5.15 3.40
CA CYS A 4 -1.69 -5.02 2.27
C CYS A 4 -1.74 -6.31 1.44
N LYS A 5 -2.05 -6.20 0.15
CA LYS A 5 -2.12 -7.36 -0.75
C LYS A 5 -0.75 -7.95 -1.10
N LEU A 6 0.34 -7.22 -0.84
CA LEU A 6 1.71 -7.64 -1.15
C LEU A 6 2.32 -8.48 -0.01
N CYS A 7 2.17 -8.04 1.24
CA CYS A 7 2.79 -8.70 2.41
C CYS A 7 1.79 -9.22 3.44
N GLY A 8 0.50 -8.93 3.30
CA GLY A 8 -0.50 -9.34 4.27
C GLY A 8 -0.51 -8.53 5.57
N THR A 9 0.29 -7.46 5.69
CA THR A 9 0.26 -6.60 6.89
C THR A 9 -1.10 -5.91 7.04
N PRO A 10 -1.70 -5.92 8.24
CA PRO A 10 -2.90 -5.15 8.52
C PRO A 10 -2.64 -3.65 8.46
N LEU A 11 -3.43 -2.92 7.67
CA LEU A 11 -3.30 -1.47 7.45
C LEU A 11 -4.40 -0.69 8.21
N GLY A 12 -5.03 -1.28 9.22
CA GLY A 12 -6.14 -0.66 9.94
C GLY A 12 -7.48 -0.74 9.20
N LYS A 13 -8.52 -0.04 9.70
CA LYS A 13 -9.86 -0.05 9.08
C LYS A 13 -9.94 0.87 7.86
N GLU A 14 -9.44 2.08 7.99
CA GLU A 14 -9.45 3.12 6.95
C GLU A 14 -8.09 3.83 6.91
N PRO A 15 -7.04 3.16 6.42
CA PRO A 15 -5.73 3.79 6.25
C PRO A 15 -5.83 4.98 5.30
N THR A 16 -5.18 6.07 5.68
CA THR A 16 -5.01 7.24 4.82
C THR A 16 -4.03 6.97 3.69
N THR A 17 -4.10 7.75 2.61
CA THR A 17 -3.15 7.67 1.50
C THR A 17 -1.70 7.86 1.97
N GLU A 18 -1.46 8.69 2.98
CA GLU A 18 -0.12 8.89 3.56
C GLU A 18 0.39 7.64 4.30
N GLU A 19 -0.44 7.00 5.13
CA GLU A 19 -0.07 5.75 5.81
C GLU A 19 0.22 4.63 4.81
N LEU A 20 -0.57 4.54 3.74
CA LEU A 20 -0.34 3.61 2.64
C LEU A 20 0.98 3.91 1.92
N SER A 21 1.24 5.18 1.61
CA SER A 21 2.48 5.61 0.96
C SER A 21 3.70 5.31 1.83
N ASN A 22 3.63 5.59 3.13
CA ASN A 22 4.68 5.28 4.09
C ASN A 22 4.92 3.77 4.21
N HIS A 23 3.85 2.97 4.30
CA HIS A 23 3.98 1.51 4.29
C HIS A 23 4.62 1.02 2.99
N TRP A 24 4.16 1.53 1.84
CA TRP A 24 4.68 1.14 0.53
C TRP A 24 6.16 1.45 0.42
N LYS A 25 6.58 2.69 0.70
CA LYS A 25 7.99 3.09 0.64
C LYS A 25 8.85 2.28 1.61
N LYS A 26 8.39 2.06 2.84
CA LYS A 26 9.18 1.39 3.87
C LYS A 26 9.32 -0.12 3.67
N HIS A 27 8.25 -0.80 3.28
CA HIS A 27 8.22 -2.27 3.19
C HIS A 27 8.33 -2.79 1.75
N HIS A 28 8.05 -1.95 0.77
CA HIS A 28 7.93 -2.31 -0.63
C HIS A 28 8.58 -1.25 -1.54
N ASN A 29 9.70 -0.65 -1.11
CA ASN A 29 10.42 0.42 -1.83
C ASN A 29 10.66 0.07 -3.31
N TRP A 30 11.04 -1.17 -3.60
CA TRP A 30 11.27 -1.61 -4.98
C TRP A 30 10.00 -1.53 -5.83
N HIS A 31 8.85 -1.95 -5.30
CA HIS A 31 7.57 -1.81 -5.98
C HIS A 31 7.15 -0.34 -6.10
N TRP A 32 7.43 0.47 -5.08
CA TRP A 32 7.18 1.91 -5.13
C TRP A 32 7.93 2.54 -6.30
N GLU A 33 9.22 2.25 -6.45
CA GLU A 33 10.02 2.81 -7.53
C GLU A 33 9.64 2.30 -8.92
N ALA A 34 9.19 1.04 -9.03
CA ALA A 34 8.74 0.49 -10.30
C ALA A 34 7.31 0.92 -10.70
N ASN A 35 6.52 1.44 -9.76
CA ASN A 35 5.09 1.75 -9.96
C ASN A 35 4.72 3.14 -9.40
N LYS A 36 5.63 4.12 -9.49
CA LYS A 36 5.42 5.49 -8.98
C LYS A 36 4.17 6.16 -9.59
N GLU A 37 3.70 5.65 -10.72
CA GLU A 37 2.52 6.12 -11.47
C GLU A 37 1.19 5.62 -10.89
N LYS A 38 1.20 4.62 -10.00
CA LYS A 38 0.00 4.08 -9.34
C LYS A 38 -0.20 4.70 -7.97
N SER A 39 -1.46 4.94 -7.60
CA SER A 39 -1.81 5.37 -6.25
C SER A 39 -1.50 4.28 -5.21
N PRO A 40 -1.11 4.65 -3.97
CA PRO A 40 -0.85 3.68 -2.88
C PRO A 40 -2.02 2.74 -2.61
N GLU A 41 -3.24 3.24 -2.74
CA GLU A 41 -4.46 2.46 -2.61
C GLU A 41 -4.55 1.38 -3.69
N ASP A 42 -4.27 1.70 -4.95
CA ASP A 42 -4.30 0.74 -6.05
C ASP A 42 -3.19 -0.32 -5.91
N ALA A 43 -2.03 0.08 -5.38
CA ALA A 43 -0.89 -0.82 -5.23
C ALA A 43 -0.96 -1.71 -4.00
N LEU A 44 -1.55 -1.25 -2.90
CA LEU A 44 -1.57 -1.98 -1.63
C LEU A 44 -2.93 -2.61 -1.32
N LEU A 45 -4.02 -2.02 -1.79
CA LEU A 45 -5.36 -2.53 -1.53
C LEU A 45 -5.81 -3.44 -2.66
N LYS A 46 -6.55 -4.49 -2.30
CA LYS A 46 -7.22 -5.35 -3.27
C LYS A 46 -8.51 -4.63 -3.70
N LYS A 47 -8.63 -4.29 -4.99
CA LYS A 47 -9.92 -3.86 -5.54
C LYS A 47 -10.90 -5.01 -5.40
N ARG A 48 -12.09 -4.70 -4.88
CA ARG A 48 -13.17 -5.68 -4.69
C ARG A 48 -13.72 -6.12 -6.04
#